data_AF-A0A947KC18-F1
#
_entry.id   AF-A0A947KC18-F1
#
_cell.length_a   1.000
_cell.length_b   1.000
_cell.length_c   1.000
_cell.angle_alpha   90.00
_cell.angle_beta   90.00
_cell.angle_gamma   90.00
#
_symmetry.space_group_name_H-M   'P 1'
#
loop_
_entity.id
_entity.type
_entity.pdbx_description
1 polymer ?
#
loop_
_entity_poly.entity_id
_entity_poly.type
_entity_poly.pdbx_seq_one_letter_code
_entity_poly.pdbx_strand_id
1 'polypeptide(L)'
;MKYLNLILIALLFMLRCELFDTFDEEWYAENAEEFALQVIDTYCTRDIDTFESFLPYKIYWCEADEKPVGISKFDVEKHFSYLSNDTITIEDYKNHYNYYILTYDDYNNKQWIIDIHYWEPDDQDFLFIGNNLKEEQYSELILDDLLIFFVRYENSRWKIKAFWG
;
A
#
# COMPACT_ATOMS: atom_id res chain seq x y z
N MET A 1 -47.06 20.55 11.00
CA MET A 1 -46.89 19.23 10.35
C MET A 1 -45.83 19.18 9.25
N LYS A 2 -45.65 20.20 8.38
CA LYS A 2 -44.66 20.14 7.28
C LYS A 2 -43.19 19.94 7.71
N TYR A 3 -42.78 20.49 8.85
CA TYR A 3 -41.40 20.38 9.34
C TYR A 3 -41.06 19.02 9.96
N LEU A 4 -42.06 18.25 10.41
CA LEU A 4 -41.85 16.95 11.05
C LEU A 4 -41.36 15.91 10.03
N ASN A 5 -41.90 15.94 8.80
CA ASN A 5 -41.46 15.04 7.73
C ASN A 5 -40.04 15.36 7.24
N LEU A 6 -39.63 16.64 7.22
CA LEU A 6 -38.26 17.02 6.85
C LEU A 6 -37.24 16.56 7.89
N ILE A 7 -37.56 16.69 9.18
CA ILE A 7 -36.70 16.20 10.26
C ILE A 7 -36.59 14.67 10.23
N LEU A 8 -37.70 13.96 9.96
CA LEU A 8 -37.68 12.50 9.86
C LEU A 8 -36.84 12.01 8.66
N ILE A 9 -36.92 12.69 7.51
CA ILE A 9 -36.11 12.36 6.33
C ILE A 9 -34.62 12.65 6.59
N ALA A 10 -34.29 13.77 7.24
CA ALA A 10 -32.92 14.09 7.61
C ALA A 10 -32.33 13.08 8.62
N LEU A 11 -33.12 12.67 9.62
CA LEU A 11 -32.72 11.62 10.56
C LEU A 11 -32.54 10.26 9.89
N LEU A 12 -33.41 9.89 8.94
CA LEU A 12 -33.26 8.65 8.17
C LEU A 12 -32.03 8.67 7.24
N PHE A 13 -31.65 9.85 6.73
CA PHE A 13 -30.40 10.03 5.99
C PHE A 13 -29.17 9.95 6.91
N MET A 14 -29.20 10.58 8.08
CA MET A 14 -28.11 10.52 9.05
C MET A 14 -27.93 9.10 9.63
N LEU A 15 -29.01 8.40 9.96
CA LEU A 15 -28.99 6.99 10.37
C LEU A 15 -28.46 6.06 9.27
N ARG A 16 -28.73 6.36 7.99
CA ARG A 16 -28.14 5.59 6.87
C ARG A 16 -26.65 5.88 6.67
N CYS A 17 -26.19 7.09 6.97
CA CYS A 17 -24.76 7.44 6.91
C CYS A 17 -23.97 6.78 8.06
N GLU A 18 -24.57 6.58 9.23
CA GLU A 18 -23.89 5.92 10.36
C GLU A 18 -23.89 4.38 10.27
N LEU A 19 -24.74 3.79 9.43
CA LEU A 19 -24.93 2.33 9.33
C LEU A 19 -24.09 1.63 8.25
N PHE A 20 -23.24 2.34 7.49
CA PHE A 20 -22.61 1.80 6.29
C PHE A 20 -21.07 1.93 6.17
N ASP A 21 -20.36 2.29 7.23
CA ASP A 21 -18.89 2.18 7.29
C ASP A 21 -18.48 1.30 8.48
N THR A 22 -19.08 0.11 8.60
CA THR A 22 -18.42 -0.93 9.41
C THR A 22 -17.22 -1.39 8.60
N PHE A 23 -16.02 -1.05 9.07
CA PHE A 23 -14.76 -1.53 8.53
C PHE A 23 -14.79 -3.07 8.50
N ASP A 24 -14.94 -3.63 7.31
CA ASP A 24 -14.90 -5.06 7.06
C ASP A 24 -13.46 -5.46 6.77
N GLU A 25 -12.71 -5.78 7.84
CA GLU A 25 -11.27 -6.02 7.79
C GLU A 25 -10.86 -7.08 6.76
N GLU A 26 -11.67 -8.13 6.58
CA GLU A 26 -11.40 -9.20 5.59
C GLU A 26 -11.49 -8.65 4.16
N TRP A 27 -12.55 -7.90 3.84
CA TRP A 27 -12.69 -7.24 2.55
C TRP A 27 -11.54 -6.26 2.29
N TYR A 28 -11.17 -5.44 3.27
CA TYR A 28 -10.07 -4.49 3.11
C TYR A 28 -8.72 -5.19 2.96
N ALA A 29 -8.47 -6.30 3.67
CA ALA A 29 -7.24 -7.06 3.54
C ALA A 29 -7.09 -7.71 2.15
N GLU A 30 -8.15 -8.36 1.64
CA GLU A 30 -8.15 -8.93 0.28
C GLU A 30 -7.90 -7.84 -0.78
N ASN A 31 -8.59 -6.71 -0.66
CA ASN A 31 -8.43 -5.60 -1.61
C ASN A 31 -7.06 -4.90 -1.47
N ALA A 32 -6.48 -4.85 -0.27
CA ALA A 32 -5.12 -4.35 -0.04
C ALA A 32 -4.09 -5.24 -0.73
N GLU A 33 -4.26 -6.57 -0.66
CA GLU A 33 -3.39 -7.52 -1.33
C GLU A 33 -3.48 -7.39 -2.85
N GLU A 34 -4.69 -7.33 -3.40
CA GLU A 34 -4.90 -7.10 -4.84
C GLU A 34 -4.24 -5.80 -5.30
N PHE A 35 -4.41 -4.71 -4.54
CA PHE A 35 -3.77 -3.44 -4.84
C PHE A 35 -2.24 -3.51 -4.75
N ALA A 36 -1.69 -4.14 -3.71
CA ALA A 36 -0.26 -4.30 -3.58
C ALA A 36 0.34 -5.10 -4.74
N LEU A 37 -0.34 -6.15 -5.20
CA LEU A 37 0.07 -6.88 -6.40
C LEU A 37 -0.04 -6.05 -7.68
N GLN A 38 -0.99 -5.12 -7.79
CA GLN A 38 -1.01 -4.15 -8.88
C GLN A 38 0.20 -3.21 -8.83
N VAL A 39 0.60 -2.77 -7.63
CA VAL A 39 1.84 -2.00 -7.45
C VAL A 39 3.03 -2.81 -7.95
N ILE A 40 3.19 -4.07 -7.55
CA ILE A 40 4.27 -4.94 -8.05
C ILE A 40 4.23 -5.12 -9.57
N ASP A 41 3.04 -5.29 -10.15
CA ASP A 41 2.89 -5.42 -11.61
C ASP A 41 3.38 -4.17 -12.35
N THR A 42 3.27 -2.96 -11.78
CA THR A 42 3.86 -1.76 -12.38
C THR A 42 5.38 -1.84 -12.46
N TYR A 43 6.08 -2.44 -11.49
CA TYR A 43 7.53 -2.66 -11.57
C TYR A 43 7.88 -3.68 -12.65
N CYS A 44 7.17 -4.80 -12.69
CA CYS A 44 7.33 -5.85 -13.70
C CYS A 44 7.16 -5.30 -15.13
N THR A 45 6.13 -4.47 -15.33
CA THR A 45 5.79 -3.90 -16.65
C THR A 45 6.48 -2.58 -16.95
N ARG A 46 7.17 -1.98 -15.97
CA ARG A 46 7.74 -0.63 -16.02
C ARG A 46 6.69 0.45 -16.33
N ASP A 47 5.46 0.28 -15.84
CA ASP A 47 4.38 1.24 -15.99
C ASP A 47 4.49 2.37 -14.95
N ILE A 48 5.39 3.31 -15.24
CA ILE A 48 5.69 4.47 -14.38
C ILE A 48 4.45 5.33 -14.16
N ASP A 49 3.65 5.57 -15.21
CA ASP A 49 2.50 6.48 -15.12
C ASP A 49 1.40 5.88 -14.21
N THR A 50 1.16 4.57 -14.27
CA THR A 50 0.24 3.89 -13.36
C THR A 50 0.79 3.90 -11.93
N PHE A 51 2.08 3.61 -11.74
CA PHE A 51 2.71 3.67 -10.41
C PHE A 51 2.58 5.06 -9.78
N GLU A 52 2.87 6.13 -10.52
CA GLU A 52 2.71 7.51 -10.06
C GLU A 52 1.27 7.82 -9.61
N SER A 53 0.27 7.20 -10.26
CA SER A 53 -1.13 7.38 -9.90
C SER A 53 -1.48 6.83 -8.51
N PHE A 54 -0.67 5.90 -7.99
CA PHE A 54 -0.82 5.31 -6.65
C PHE A 54 -0.17 6.15 -5.55
N LEU A 55 0.71 7.09 -5.94
CA LEU A 55 1.45 7.92 -5.01
C LEU A 55 0.58 9.09 -4.47
N PRO A 56 0.68 9.42 -3.18
CA PRO A 56 0.20 10.68 -2.63
C PRO A 56 1.20 11.82 -2.91
N TYR A 57 0.79 13.05 -2.63
CA TYR A 57 1.64 14.23 -2.81
C TYR A 57 2.94 14.19 -1.97
N LYS A 58 2.92 13.46 -0.85
CA LYS A 58 4.07 13.23 0.03
C LYS A 58 4.09 11.78 0.47
N ILE A 59 5.27 11.16 0.41
CA ILE A 59 5.48 9.78 0.82
C ILE A 59 6.52 9.77 1.94
N TYR A 60 6.36 8.81 2.83
CA TYR A 60 7.28 8.59 3.93
C TYR A 60 8.22 7.45 3.54
N TRP A 61 9.53 7.70 3.65
CA TRP A 61 10.54 6.66 3.52
C TRP A 61 10.95 6.26 4.93
N CYS A 62 10.75 4.99 5.29
CA CYS A 62 10.91 4.50 6.65
C CYS A 62 12.35 3.98 6.91
N GLU A 63 13.37 4.65 6.35
CA GLU A 63 14.77 4.38 6.72
C GLU A 63 15.12 5.12 8.01
N ALA A 64 16.03 4.53 8.77
CA ALA A 64 16.56 5.12 10.00
C ALA A 64 17.15 6.51 9.71
N ASP A 65 16.48 7.55 10.22
CA ASP A 65 16.85 8.99 10.19
C ASP A 65 16.32 9.87 9.03
N GLU A 66 15.56 9.36 8.05
CA GLU A 66 15.12 10.18 6.91
C GLU A 66 13.76 10.88 7.10
N LYS A 67 13.70 12.18 6.77
CA LYS A 67 12.44 12.97 6.85
C LYS A 67 11.49 12.62 5.70
N PRO A 68 10.18 12.86 5.85
CA PRO A 68 9.21 12.68 4.76
C PRO A 68 9.60 13.54 3.56
N VAL A 69 9.68 12.93 2.38
CA VAL A 69 10.04 13.62 1.13
C VAL A 69 8.85 13.65 0.17
N GLY A 70 8.69 14.76 -0.54
CA GLY A 70 7.84 14.77 -1.72
C GLY A 70 8.54 13.98 -2.80
N ILE A 71 7.95 12.88 -3.26
CA ILE A 71 8.48 12.14 -4.40
C ILE A 71 8.11 12.89 -5.67
N SER A 72 9.12 13.29 -6.44
CA SER A 72 8.90 13.86 -7.77
C SER A 72 8.87 12.76 -8.83
N LYS A 73 8.29 13.08 -10.00
CA LYS A 73 8.36 12.19 -11.19
C LYS A 73 9.79 11.74 -11.51
N PHE A 74 10.75 12.66 -11.37
CA PHE A 74 12.15 12.37 -11.59
C PHE A 74 12.70 11.31 -10.62
N ASP A 75 12.25 11.31 -9.36
CA ASP A 75 12.67 10.32 -8.37
C ASP A 75 12.10 8.93 -8.69
N VAL A 76 10.84 8.87 -9.14
CA VAL A 76 10.21 7.62 -9.60
C VAL A 76 10.94 7.07 -10.84
N GLU A 77 11.14 7.90 -11.86
CA GLU A 77 11.84 7.51 -13.09
C GLU A 77 13.26 7.02 -12.79
N LYS A 78 13.97 7.71 -11.89
CA LYS A 78 15.29 7.32 -11.43
C LYS A 78 15.26 5.95 -10.74
N HIS A 79 14.28 5.70 -9.87
CA HIS A 79 14.16 4.41 -9.21
C HIS A 79 13.90 3.28 -10.21
N PHE A 80 12.95 3.45 -11.14
CA PHE A 80 12.67 2.48 -12.19
C PHE A 80 13.87 2.24 -13.12
N SER A 81 14.81 3.19 -13.23
CA SER A 81 16.05 3.03 -14.00
C SER A 81 17.06 2.06 -13.39
N TYR A 82 16.92 1.73 -12.10
CA TYR A 82 17.76 0.75 -11.41
C TYR A 82 17.31 -0.70 -11.60
N LEU A 83 16.07 -0.91 -12.06
CA LEU A 83 15.54 -2.24 -12.34
C LEU A 83 16.36 -2.92 -13.44
N SER A 84 16.64 -4.22 -13.27
CA SER A 84 17.28 -5.03 -14.32
C SER A 84 16.52 -4.88 -15.64
N ASN A 85 17.25 -4.97 -16.77
CA ASN A 85 16.65 -4.98 -18.10
C ASN A 85 15.85 -6.26 -18.39
N ASP A 86 15.99 -7.29 -17.55
CA ASP A 86 15.24 -8.53 -17.68
C ASP A 86 13.73 -8.28 -17.63
N THR A 87 12.99 -9.08 -18.39
CA THR A 87 11.53 -9.00 -18.41
C THR A 87 11.02 -9.91 -17.30
N ILE A 88 10.72 -9.32 -16.14
CA ILE A 88 10.09 -10.03 -15.02
C ILE A 88 8.58 -9.80 -15.13
N THR A 89 7.79 -10.88 -15.12
CA THR A 89 6.32 -10.78 -15.06
C THR A 89 5.81 -10.88 -13.62
N ILE A 90 4.56 -10.47 -13.38
CA ILE A 90 3.91 -10.70 -12.08
C ILE A 90 3.81 -12.20 -11.74
N GLU A 91 3.72 -13.06 -12.75
CA GLU A 91 3.69 -14.51 -12.55
C GLU A 91 5.07 -15.02 -12.11
N ASP A 92 6.16 -14.49 -12.69
CA ASP A 92 7.51 -14.78 -12.23
C ASP A 92 7.68 -14.33 -10.77
N TYR A 93 7.22 -13.12 -10.42
CA TYR A 93 7.24 -12.64 -9.05
C TYR A 93 6.50 -13.61 -8.11
N LYS A 94 5.25 -13.96 -8.41
CA LYS A 94 4.44 -14.86 -7.58
C LYS A 94 5.04 -16.26 -7.44
N ASN A 95 5.75 -16.76 -8.44
CA ASN A 95 6.38 -18.08 -8.39
C ASN A 95 7.65 -18.09 -7.53
N HIS A 96 8.36 -16.97 -7.43
CA HIS A 96 9.66 -16.91 -6.74
C HIS A 96 9.62 -16.20 -5.38
N TYR A 97 8.61 -15.38 -5.12
CA TYR A 97 8.47 -14.64 -3.86
C TYR A 97 7.29 -15.15 -3.03
N ASN A 98 7.51 -15.15 -1.71
CA ASN A 98 6.46 -15.13 -0.71
C ASN A 98 6.10 -13.68 -0.43
N TYR A 99 4.80 -13.38 -0.42
CA TYR A 99 4.28 -12.08 -0.06
C TYR A 99 3.12 -12.20 0.90
N TYR A 100 2.93 -11.16 1.70
CA TYR A 100 1.90 -11.10 2.74
C TYR A 100 1.37 -9.68 2.85
N ILE A 101 0.06 -9.57 3.08
CA ILE A 101 -0.56 -8.38 3.66
C ILE A 101 -0.75 -8.62 5.16
N LEU A 102 -0.34 -7.64 5.96
CA LEU A 102 -0.54 -7.63 7.40
C LEU A 102 -1.46 -6.47 7.78
N THR A 103 -2.43 -6.74 8.65
CA THR A 103 -3.27 -5.71 9.27
C THR A 103 -2.48 -4.93 10.33
N TYR A 104 -2.99 -3.78 10.76
CA TYR A 104 -2.38 -3.02 11.84
C TYR A 104 -2.10 -3.87 13.09
N ASP A 105 -3.08 -4.65 13.53
CA ASP A 105 -2.93 -5.53 14.68
C ASP A 105 -1.86 -6.62 14.46
N ASP A 106 -1.72 -7.12 13.23
CA ASP A 106 -0.71 -8.15 12.90
C ASP A 106 0.73 -7.65 12.99
N TYR A 107 1.00 -6.41 12.56
CA TYR A 107 2.36 -5.86 12.57
C TYR A 107 2.67 -5.00 13.80
N ASN A 108 1.70 -4.34 14.42
CA ASN A 108 1.92 -3.54 15.64
C ASN A 108 2.35 -4.43 16.82
N ASN A 109 1.86 -5.67 16.88
CA ASN A 109 2.30 -6.66 17.86
C ASN A 109 3.69 -7.26 17.56
N LYS A 110 4.30 -6.92 16.42
CA LYS A 110 5.62 -7.36 15.99
C LYS A 110 6.59 -6.18 16.00
N GLN A 111 6.90 -5.69 17.20
CA GLN A 111 7.79 -4.54 17.49
C GLN A 111 9.20 -4.56 16.84
N TRP A 112 9.58 -5.63 16.15
CA TRP A 112 10.88 -5.81 15.50
C TRP A 112 10.84 -5.59 13.98
N ILE A 113 9.67 -5.35 13.38
CA ILE A 113 9.56 -5.32 11.92
C ILE A 113 9.88 -3.94 11.35
N ILE A 114 9.47 -2.83 11.99
CA ILE A 114 9.63 -1.50 11.38
C ILE A 114 9.81 -0.42 12.46
N ASP A 115 11.03 0.15 12.58
CA ASP A 115 11.25 1.41 13.32
C ASP A 115 11.02 2.56 12.34
N ILE A 116 9.84 3.17 12.39
CA ILE A 116 9.47 4.23 11.47
C ILE A 116 9.71 5.58 12.14
N HIS A 117 10.71 6.30 11.65
CA HIS A 117 10.89 7.69 12.02
C HIS A 117 10.00 8.59 11.16
N TYR A 118 9.40 9.61 11.76
CA TYR A 118 8.62 10.68 11.10
C TYR A 118 7.26 10.30 10.48
N TRP A 119 6.86 9.03 10.55
CA TRP A 119 5.54 8.54 10.18
C TRP A 119 5.13 7.44 11.14
N GLU A 120 3.84 7.35 11.45
CA GLU A 120 3.31 6.24 12.23
C GLU A 120 2.13 5.66 11.46
N PRO A 121 2.07 4.33 11.29
CA PRO A 121 0.92 3.68 10.69
C PRO A 121 -0.30 3.83 11.60
N ASP A 122 -1.46 3.87 10.98
CA ASP A 122 -2.78 3.92 11.61
C ASP A 122 -3.48 2.57 11.53
N ASP A 123 -4.58 2.40 12.26
CA ASP A 123 -5.36 1.16 12.29
C ASP A 123 -5.99 0.78 10.92
N GLN A 124 -6.02 1.72 9.97
CA GLN A 124 -6.49 1.53 8.61
C GLN A 124 -5.36 1.22 7.60
N ASP A 125 -4.09 1.25 8.01
CA ASP A 125 -2.97 0.94 7.13
C ASP A 125 -2.68 -0.56 7.11
N PHE A 126 -2.47 -1.08 5.90
CA PHE A 126 -2.03 -2.45 5.67
C PHE A 126 -0.57 -2.45 5.24
N LEU A 127 0.22 -3.37 5.80
CA LEU A 127 1.62 -3.53 5.46
C LEU A 127 1.78 -4.67 4.47
N PHE A 128 2.30 -4.36 3.29
CA PHE A 128 2.76 -5.35 2.33
C PHE A 128 4.21 -5.72 2.59
N ILE A 129 4.50 -7.03 2.63
CA ILE A 129 5.85 -7.57 2.70
C ILE A 129 6.01 -8.55 1.54
N GLY A 130 6.84 -8.21 0.56
CA GLY A 130 7.00 -8.96 -0.67
C GLY A 130 8.43 -9.30 -1.05
N ASN A 131 9.39 -9.18 -0.13
CA ASN A 131 10.82 -9.32 -0.39
C ASN A 131 11.39 -10.72 -0.08
N ASN A 132 10.57 -11.67 0.37
CA ASN A 132 11.04 -12.99 0.81
C ASN A 132 11.06 -13.99 -0.35
N LEU A 133 12.25 -14.43 -0.78
CA LEU A 133 12.38 -15.48 -1.79
C LEU A 133 11.89 -16.85 -1.26
N LYS A 134 11.22 -17.63 -2.12
CA LYS A 134 10.77 -19.01 -1.84
C LYS A 134 11.92 -20.01 -1.83
N GLU A 135 12.95 -19.79 -2.64
CA GLU A 135 14.12 -20.66 -2.75
C GLU A 135 15.41 -19.83 -2.68
N GLU A 136 16.39 -20.30 -1.89
CA GLU A 136 17.64 -19.58 -1.59
C GLU A 136 18.60 -19.40 -2.78
N GLN A 137 18.27 -19.96 -3.96
CA GLN A 137 19.22 -20.04 -5.10
C GLN A 137 18.90 -19.12 -6.29
N TYR A 138 17.81 -18.35 -6.27
CA TYR A 138 17.51 -17.45 -7.39
C TYR A 138 18.17 -16.08 -7.20
N SER A 139 19.37 -15.91 -7.76
CA SER A 139 20.17 -14.66 -7.68
C SER A 139 19.78 -13.59 -8.71
N GLU A 140 18.84 -13.87 -9.61
CA GLU A 140 18.50 -12.99 -10.75
C GLU A 140 17.22 -12.16 -10.54
N LEU A 141 16.37 -12.58 -9.60
CA LEU A 141 15.15 -11.87 -9.25
C LEU A 141 15.44 -10.98 -8.04
N ILE A 142 15.86 -9.74 -8.28
CA ILE A 142 15.94 -8.71 -7.25
C ILE A 142 15.16 -7.50 -7.76
N LEU A 143 13.88 -7.46 -7.41
CA LEU A 143 13.17 -6.19 -7.30
C LEU A 143 13.70 -5.57 -5.99
N ASP A 144 14.24 -4.37 -6.08
CA ASP A 144 14.98 -3.64 -5.04
C ASP A 144 14.12 -3.30 -3.79
N ASP A 145 14.67 -2.49 -2.87
CA ASP A 145 14.16 -2.03 -1.56
C ASP A 145 12.68 -1.59 -1.46
N LEU A 146 11.90 -1.55 -2.55
CA LEU A 146 10.49 -1.14 -2.57
C LEU A 146 9.47 -2.28 -2.49
N LEU A 147 9.88 -3.45 -2.01
CA LEU A 147 8.98 -4.60 -1.82
C LEU A 147 8.30 -4.63 -0.44
N ILE A 148 8.54 -3.63 0.40
CA ILE A 148 7.87 -3.46 1.68
C ILE A 148 7.29 -2.06 1.74
N PHE A 149 5.96 -1.96 1.84
CA PHE A 149 5.26 -0.70 1.81
C PHE A 149 3.89 -0.76 2.47
N PHE A 150 3.42 0.40 2.90
CA PHE A 150 2.11 0.56 3.50
C PHE A 150 1.11 1.05 2.47
N VAL A 151 -0.11 0.50 2.53
CA VAL A 151 -1.23 0.89 1.67
C VAL A 151 -2.45 1.25 2.50
N ARG A 152 -3.24 2.20 2.00
CA ARG A 152 -4.51 2.60 2.58
C ARG A 152 -5.55 2.88 1.51
N TYR A 153 -6.80 2.51 1.79
CA TYR A 153 -7.94 2.98 1.04
C TYR A 153 -8.44 4.32 1.60
N GLU A 154 -8.27 5.40 0.85
CA GLU A 154 -8.71 6.74 1.26
C GLU A 154 -9.32 7.50 0.07
N ASN A 155 -10.35 8.30 0.32
CA ASN A 155 -11.05 9.07 -0.74
C ASN A 155 -11.48 8.21 -1.94
N SER A 156 -12.00 7.01 -1.64
CA SER A 156 -12.47 6.01 -2.60
C SER A 156 -11.39 5.43 -3.52
N ARG A 157 -10.11 5.46 -3.11
CA ARG A 157 -8.99 4.90 -3.89
C ARG A 157 -7.92 4.32 -2.97
N TRP A 158 -7.27 3.26 -3.44
CA TRP A 158 -6.06 2.75 -2.80
C TRP A 158 -4.85 3.64 -3.11
N LYS A 159 -3.97 3.80 -2.12
CA LYS A 159 -2.76 4.61 -2.18
C LYS A 159 -1.63 3.96 -1.41
N ILE A 160 -0.40 4.20 -1.88
CA ILE A 160 0.81 3.89 -1.12
C ILE A 160 1.01 5.02 -0.09
N LYS A 161 1.26 4.69 1.17
CA LYS A 161 1.45 5.70 2.23
C LYS A 161 2.91 5.88 2.60
N ALA A 162 3.64 4.79 2.66
CA ALA A 162 5.04 4.78 3.01
C ALA A 162 5.76 3.56 2.41
N PHE A 163 7.05 3.69 2.17
CA PHE A 163 7.94 2.58 1.85
C PHE A 163 8.83 2.27 3.05
N TRP A 164 9.20 1.02 3.22
CA TRP A 164 10.26 0.61 4.14
C TRP A 164 11.46 0.13 3.32
N GLY A 165 12.60 0.79 3.54
CA GLY A 165 13.90 0.49 2.96
C GLY A 165 14.92 0.23 4.06
#